data_AF-A0A318E5Y6-F1
#
_entry.id   AF-A0A318E5Y6-F1
#
_cell.length_a   1.000
_cell.length_b   1.000
_cell.length_c   1.000
_cell.angle_alpha   90.00
_cell.angle_beta   90.00
_cell.angle_gamma   90.00
#
_symmetry.space_group_name_H-M   'P 1'
#
loop_
_entity.id
_entity.type
_entity.pdbx_description
1 polymer ?
#
loop_
_entity_poly.entity_id
_entity_poly.type
_entity_poly.pdbx_seq_one_letter_code
_entity_poly.pdbx_strand_id
1 'polypeptide(L)'
;MDLAGILDGDNVLVDRSLSPSSGDIVLAVLAGGEHTIKRLTVRNGVPELHPESSNPENKPLVAEGGELSLWGVVSAVVRRMR
;
A
#
# COMPACT_ATOMS: atom_id res chain seq x y z
N MET A 1 4.48 -7.48 1.55
CA MET A 1 3.35 -7.30 2.49
C MET A 1 3.02 -8.61 3.22
N ASP A 2 3.89 -9.62 3.13
CA ASP A 2 3.73 -10.92 3.75
C ASP A 2 3.74 -10.84 5.27
N LEU A 3 4.53 -9.94 5.85
CA LEU A 3 4.50 -9.67 7.29
C LEU A 3 3.19 -8.99 7.74
N ALA A 4 2.47 -8.34 6.83
CA ALA A 4 1.13 -7.79 7.07
C ALA A 4 0.01 -8.82 6.82
N GLY A 5 0.36 -10.07 6.48
CA GLY A 5 -0.60 -11.13 6.17
C GLY A 5 -1.15 -11.10 4.74
N ILE A 6 -0.72 -10.17 3.88
CA ILE A 6 -1.04 -10.12 2.45
C ILE A 6 0.02 -10.90 1.69
N LEU A 7 -0.35 -12.09 1.23
CA LEU A 7 0.54 -13.01 0.53
C LEU A 7 0.34 -12.93 -0.98
N ASP A 8 1.31 -13.46 -1.72
CA ASP A 8 1.18 -13.61 -3.17
C ASP A 8 -0.04 -14.48 -3.53
N GLY A 9 -0.77 -14.08 -4.57
CA GLY A 9 -2.03 -14.70 -4.98
C GLY A 9 -3.28 -14.25 -4.21
N ASP A 10 -3.15 -13.43 -3.17
CA ASP A 10 -4.32 -12.85 -2.50
C ASP A 10 -5.07 -11.85 -3.38
N ASN A 11 -6.39 -11.81 -3.20
CA ASN A 11 -7.19 -10.69 -3.66
C ASN A 11 -7.36 -9.72 -2.50
N VAL A 12 -7.33 -8.42 -2.78
CA VAL A 12 -7.62 -7.38 -1.80
C VAL A 12 -8.89 -6.64 -2.17
N LEU A 13 -9.68 -6.28 -1.17
CA LEU A 13 -10.77 -5.32 -1.32
C LEU A 13 -10.22 -3.94 -1.02
N VAL A 14 -10.44 -3.00 -1.94
CA VAL A 14 -10.06 -1.60 -1.76
C VAL A 14 -11.30 -0.75 -1.65
N ASP A 15 -11.41 -0.02 -0.55
CA ASP A 15 -12.44 0.96 -0.32
C ASP A 15 -11.96 2.34 -0.76
N ARG A 16 -12.64 2.91 -1.76
CA ARG A 16 -12.36 4.24 -2.32
C ARG A 16 -13.12 5.37 -1.63
N SER A 17 -14.07 5.05 -0.76
CA SER A 17 -14.81 6.04 0.02
C SER A 17 -14.04 6.50 1.26
N LEU A 18 -13.07 5.70 1.71
CA LEU A 18 -12.20 6.02 2.84
C LEU A 18 -11.07 6.96 2.41
N SER A 19 -10.87 8.03 3.16
CA SER A 19 -9.70 8.90 3.03
C SER A 19 -8.50 8.23 3.69
N PRO A 20 -7.40 7.94 2.97
CA PRO A 20 -6.23 7.28 3.55
C PRO A 20 -5.59 8.06 4.69
N SER A 21 -5.19 7.37 5.75
CA SER A 21 -4.57 7.93 6.93
C SER A 21 -3.28 7.17 7.31
N SER A 22 -2.43 7.81 8.12
CA SER A 22 -1.19 7.19 8.58
C SER A 22 -1.51 5.92 9.38
N GLY A 23 -0.92 4.80 8.98
CA GLY A 23 -1.19 3.47 9.53
C GLY A 23 -2.01 2.58 8.59
N ASP A 24 -2.75 3.14 7.64
CA ASP A 24 -3.55 2.35 6.70
C ASP A 24 -2.67 1.58 5.70
N ILE A 25 -3.13 0.42 5.28
CA ILE A 25 -2.59 -0.25 4.09
C ILE A 25 -3.34 0.31 2.88
N VAL A 26 -2.62 0.82 1.90
CA VAL A 26 -3.21 1.56 0.77
C VAL A 26 -2.82 0.92 -0.55
N LEU A 27 -3.72 1.00 -1.54
CA LEU A 27 -3.33 0.86 -2.93
C LEU A 27 -2.84 2.22 -3.42
N ALA A 28 -1.62 2.28 -3.92
CA ALA A 28 -1.05 3.45 -4.56
C ALA A 28 -0.73 3.15 -6.03
N VAL A 29 -0.84 4.19 -6.87
CA VAL A 29 -0.45 4.15 -8.28
C VAL A 29 0.80 5.00 -8.44
N LEU A 30 1.87 4.43 -8.97
CA LEU A 30 3.14 5.10 -9.25
C LEU A 30 3.08 5.79 -10.63
N ALA A 31 4.01 6.71 -10.88
CA ALA A 31 4.27 7.24 -12.20
C ALA A 31 4.52 6.10 -13.21
N GLY A 32 3.75 6.07 -14.30
CA GLY A 32 3.76 4.96 -15.27
C GLY A 32 2.60 3.97 -15.13
N GLY A 33 1.75 4.11 -14.10
CA GLY A 33 0.53 3.32 -13.95
C GLY A 33 0.72 2.00 -13.20
N GLU A 34 1.90 1.75 -12.64
CA GLU A 34 2.16 0.58 -11.80
C GLU A 34 1.47 0.71 -10.45
N HIS A 35 0.91 -0.40 -9.96
CA HIS A 35 0.22 -0.46 -8.69
C HIS A 35 1.12 -1.03 -7.59
N THR A 36 1.02 -0.48 -6.38
CA THR A 36 1.69 -1.03 -5.21
C THR A 36 0.79 -1.01 -3.98
N ILE A 37 0.96 -1.99 -3.10
CA ILE A 37 0.29 -2.06 -1.80
C ILE A 37 1.35 -1.95 -0.71
N LYS A 38 1.24 -0.92 0.12
CA LYS A 38 2.19 -0.60 1.18
C LYS A 38 1.44 0.06 2.36
N ARG A 39 2.06 0.10 3.53
CA ARG A 39 1.53 0.85 4.67
C ARG A 39 1.85 2.33 4.49
N LEU A 40 0.84 3.18 4.58
CA LEU A 40 0.99 4.62 4.57
C LEU A 40 1.51 5.08 5.93
N THR A 41 2.58 5.88 5.92
CA THR A 41 3.05 6.64 7.09
C THR A 41 3.11 8.10 6.68
N VAL A 42 2.62 9.02 7.51
CA VAL A 42 2.76 10.46 7.23
C VAL A 42 3.77 11.05 8.20
N ARG A 43 4.92 11.49 7.70
CA ARG A 43 5.98 12.12 8.49
C ARG A 43 6.14 13.57 8.08
N ASN A 44 5.97 14.49 9.03
CA ASN A 44 6.05 15.94 8.77
C ASN A 44 5.16 16.40 7.60
N GLY A 45 3.98 15.78 7.44
CA GLY A 45 3.06 16.07 6.33
C GLY A 45 3.41 15.42 5.00
N VAL A 46 4.51 14.66 4.92
CA VAL A 46 4.94 13.94 3.71
C VAL A 46 4.48 12.48 3.81
N PRO A 47 3.69 11.99 2.83
CA PRO A 47 3.33 10.57 2.74
C PRO A 47 4.55 9.70 2.38
N GLU A 48 4.72 8.61 3.10
CA GLU A 48 5.71 7.57 2.85
C GLU A 48 4.99 6.22 2.78
N LEU A 49 5.35 5.39 1.81
CA LEU A 49 4.82 4.04 1.62
C LEU A 49 5.85 3.01 2.08
N HIS A 50 5.58 2.36 3.20
CA HIS A 50 6.46 1.41 3.83
C HIS A 50 6.03 -0.03 3.54
N PRO A 51 6.91 -0.89 3.02
CA PRO A 51 6.60 -2.31 2.90
C PRO A 51 6.70 -3.00 4.25
N GLU A 52 5.76 -3.91 4.52
CA GLU A 52 5.89 -4.91 5.59
C GLU A 52 6.24 -6.24 4.94
N SER A 53 7.54 -6.48 4.75
CA SER A 53 8.04 -7.57 3.92
C SER A 53 9.22 -8.29 4.54
N SER A 54 9.28 -9.62 4.41
CA SER A 54 10.47 -10.40 4.76
C SER A 54 11.60 -10.26 3.72
N ASN A 55 11.27 -9.90 2.47
CA ASN A 55 12.26 -9.58 1.44
C ASN A 55 12.91 -8.20 1.72
N PRO A 56 14.24 -8.12 1.95
CA PRO A 56 14.95 -6.87 2.23
C PRO A 56 15.08 -5.93 1.03
N GLU A 57 14.84 -6.39 -0.20
CA GLU A 57 14.87 -5.54 -1.40
C GLU A 57 13.69 -4.58 -1.45
N ASN A 58 12.61 -4.88 -0.73
CA ASN A 58 11.46 -4.01 -0.63
C ASN A 58 11.78 -2.79 0.25
N LYS A 59 11.99 -1.64 -0.39
CA LYS A 59 12.28 -0.38 0.29
C LYS A 59 11.04 0.52 0.45
N PRO A 60 11.03 1.42 1.44
CA PRO A 60 10.07 2.51 1.51
C PRO A 60 10.15 3.42 0.28
N LEU A 61 9.01 4.00 -0.10
CA LEU A 61 8.90 5.02 -1.15
C LEU A 61 8.39 6.31 -0.52
N VAL A 62 8.94 7.45 -0.89
CA VAL A 62 8.47 8.76 -0.43
C VAL A 62 7.62 9.39 -1.53
N ALA A 63 6.45 9.94 -1.18
CA ALA A 63 5.57 10.63 -2.11
C ALA A 63 6.04 12.08 -2.36
N GLU A 64 7.27 12.25 -2.85
CA GLU A 64 7.78 13.57 -3.25
C GLU A 64 7.33 13.89 -4.68
N GLY A 65 7.04 15.17 -4.97
CA GLY A 65 6.83 15.66 -6.33
C GLY A 65 5.59 15.14 -7.07
N GLY A 66 4.67 14.44 -6.41
CA GLY A 66 3.47 13.89 -7.07
C GLY A 66 3.74 12.60 -7.86
N GLU A 67 4.84 11.92 -7.60
CA GLU A 67 5.26 10.68 -8.29
C GLU A 67 4.38 9.46 -7.95
N LEU A 68 3.46 9.60 -7.00
CA LEU A 68 2.47 8.58 -6.67
C LEU A 68 1.13 9.20 -6.28
N SER A 69 0.06 8.43 -6.48
CA SER A 69 -1.29 8.76 -6.06
C SER A 69 -1.86 7.67 -5.16
N LEU A 70 -2.52 8.06 -4.07
CA LEU A 70 -3.24 7.14 -3.19
C LEU A 70 -4.62 6.86 -3.79
N TRP A 71 -4.88 5.60 -4.14
CA TRP A 71 -6.09 5.21 -4.86
C TRP A 71 -7.23 4.81 -3.92
N GLY A 72 -6.90 4.21 -2.78
CA GLY A 72 -7.86 3.81 -1.75
C GLY A 72 -7.22 2.99 -0.63
N VAL A 73 -8.02 2.66 0.38
CA VAL A 73 -7.58 1.89 1.55
C VAL A 73 -7.91 0.41 1.35
N VAL A 74 -6.94 -0.47 1.59
CA VAL A 74 -7.16 -1.92 1.62
C VAL A 74 -7.95 -2.25 2.90
N SER A 75 -9.21 -2.66 2.73
CA SER A 75 -10.13 -2.92 3.83
C SER A 75 -10.29 -4.40 4.14
N ALA A 76 -9.94 -5.29 3.21
CA ALA A 76 -9.98 -6.73 3.43
C ALA A 76 -8.99 -7.49 2.53
N VAL A 77 -8.61 -8.67 3.00
CA VAL A 77 -7.88 -9.68 2.22
C VAL A 77 -8.80 -10.88 2.00
N VAL A 78 -8.90 -11.33 0.76
CA VAL A 78 -9.67 -12.51 0.34
C VAL A 78 -8.71 -13.53 -0.24
N ARG A 79 -8.39 -14.54 0.58
CA ARG A 79 -7.55 -15.67 0.18
C ARG A 79 -8.40 -16.85 -0.22
N ARG A 80 -8.23 -17.34 -1.44
CA ARG A 80 -8.85 -18.59 -1.89
C ARG A 80 -8.07 -19.76 -1.29
N MET A 81 -8.79 -20.76 -0.80
CA MET A 81 -8.17 -21.99 -0.28
C MET A 81 -8.17 -23.12 -1.31
N ARG A 82 -8.88 -22.96 -2.43
CA ARG A 82 -9.05 -23.90 -3.54
C ARG A 82 -9.34 -23.15 -4.82
#